data_AF-A0A803Q8F5-F1
#
_entry.id   AF-A0A803Q8F5-F1
#
_cell.length_a   1.000
_cell.length_b   1.000
_cell.length_c   1.000
_cell.angle_alpha   90.00
_cell.angle_beta   90.00
_cell.angle_gamma   90.00
#
_symmetry.space_group_name_H-M   'P 1'
#
loop_
_entity.id
_entity.type
_entity.pdbx_description
1 polymer ?
#
loop_
_entity_poly.entity_id
_entity_poly.type
_entity_poly.pdbx_seq_one_letter_code
_entity_poly.pdbx_strand_id
1 'polypeptide(L)'
;MTHQGCEEIIRNCWDRMHGHGIEEKIEECGRELLQWGKDAFGSFASRIKSCNRELKRYKSRRDEEGKQLFYDAKKELFAVLNQRETFWKQRSKQLWLKEGDQNSKFFHSKASTRRRNNQIFCLKDDEGNLCHWDSGLDNVIVDFYSNLFTAESTTWEDVLDCAIQQFVRSIM
;
A
#
# COMPACT_ATOMS: atom_id res chain seq x y z
N MET A 1 -0.71 16.17 -4.33
CA MET A 1 -1.94 16.06 -3.52
C MET A 1 -1.70 15.05 -2.42
N THR A 2 -1.37 15.54 -1.23
CA THR A 2 -1.57 14.82 0.03
C THR A 2 -3.07 14.59 0.19
N HIS A 3 -3.49 13.33 0.38
CA HIS A 3 -4.91 13.01 0.50
C HIS A 3 -5.43 13.49 1.86
N GLN A 4 -6.10 14.65 1.90
CA GLN A 4 -6.74 15.21 3.10
C GLN A 4 -7.56 14.18 3.89
N GLY A 5 -8.28 13.28 3.20
CA GLY A 5 -9.07 12.24 3.86
C GLY A 5 -8.26 11.18 4.62
N CYS A 6 -6.98 10.97 4.29
CA CYS A 6 -6.12 10.02 5.02
C CYS A 6 -5.77 10.55 6.41
N GLU A 7 -5.43 11.84 6.49
CA GLU A 7 -5.08 12.50 7.75
C GLU A 7 -6.28 12.57 8.70
N GLU A 8 -7.46 12.87 8.17
CA GLU A 8 -8.71 12.87 8.95
C GLU A 8 -9.03 11.49 9.53
N ILE A 9 -8.86 10.40 8.76
CA ILE A 9 -9.08 9.04 9.25
C ILE A 9 -8.11 8.70 10.38
N ILE A 10 -6.83 9.00 10.19
CA ILE A 10 -5.80 8.73 11.20
C ILE A 10 -6.11 9.51 12.49
N ARG A 11 -6.42 10.81 12.36
CA ARG A 11 -6.74 11.68 13.51
C ARG A 11 -7.99 11.20 14.23
N ASN A 12 -9.08 10.95 13.51
CA ASN A 12 -10.34 10.49 14.09
C ASN A 12 -10.19 9.11 14.76
N CYS A 13 -9.44 8.20 14.15
CA CYS A 13 -9.16 6.88 14.73
C CYS A 13 -8.34 7.00 16.02
N TRP A 14 -7.32 7.88 16.05
CA TRP A 14 -6.48 8.14 17.23
C TRP A 14 -7.20 8.83 18.37
N ASP A 15 -8.08 9.76 18.04
CA ASP A 15 -8.88 10.45 19.05
C ASP A 15 -9.92 9.50 19.64
N ARG A 16 -10.58 8.66 18.81
CA ARG A 16 -11.58 7.68 19.26
C ARG A 16 -10.99 6.58 20.14
N MET A 17 -9.76 6.17 19.87
CA MET A 17 -9.09 5.08 20.61
C MET A 17 -8.23 5.58 21.78
N HIS A 18 -8.57 6.73 22.38
CA HIS A 18 -7.86 7.20 23.56
C HIS A 18 -7.84 6.14 24.68
N GLY A 19 -6.66 5.88 25.26
CA GLY A 19 -6.47 4.87 26.31
C GLY A 19 -6.17 3.44 25.85
N HIS A 20 -6.32 3.13 24.55
CA HIS A 20 -5.93 1.83 24.00
C HIS A 20 -4.42 1.70 23.77
N GLY A 21 -3.94 0.45 23.79
CA GLY A 21 -2.56 0.11 23.44
C GLY A 21 -2.22 0.51 22.00
N ILE A 22 -0.93 0.76 21.74
CA ILE A 22 -0.47 1.23 20.43
C ILE A 22 -0.74 0.22 19.32
N GLU A 23 -0.74 -1.08 19.64
CA GLU A 23 -0.98 -2.18 18.70
C GLU A 23 -2.44 -2.20 18.22
N GLU A 24 -3.40 -2.19 19.15
CA GLU A 24 -4.85 -2.16 18.86
C GLU A 24 -5.21 -0.92 18.03
N LYS A 25 -4.60 0.20 18.38
CA LYS A 25 -4.63 1.43 17.61
C LYS A 25 -4.22 1.15 16.16
N ILE A 26 -2.97 0.69 15.94
CA ILE A 26 -2.42 0.49 14.58
C ILE A 26 -3.32 -0.44 13.75
N GLU A 27 -3.86 -1.48 14.36
CA GLU A 27 -4.76 -2.41 13.69
C GLU A 27 -6.08 -1.76 13.24
N GLU A 28 -6.76 -1.05 14.12
CA GLU A 28 -8.02 -0.34 13.81
C GLU A 28 -7.80 0.69 12.70
N CYS A 29 -6.78 1.51 12.85
CA CYS A 29 -6.44 2.56 11.89
C CYS A 29 -6.06 1.96 10.53
N GLY A 30 -5.31 0.85 10.54
CA GLY A 30 -4.97 0.08 9.34
C GLY A 30 -6.22 -0.45 8.62
N ARG A 31 -7.20 -0.97 9.37
CA ARG A 31 -8.47 -1.46 8.82
C ARG A 31 -9.30 -0.34 8.21
N GLU A 32 -9.46 0.78 8.90
CA GLU A 32 -10.19 1.94 8.37
C GLU A 32 -9.52 2.53 7.12
N LEU A 33 -8.20 2.69 7.13
CA LEU A 33 -7.44 3.15 5.97
C LEU A 33 -7.54 2.18 4.79
N LEU A 34 -7.56 0.86 5.05
CA LEU A 34 -7.73 -0.13 3.99
C LEU A 34 -9.12 -0.03 3.37
N GLN A 35 -10.16 0.15 4.19
CA GLN A 35 -11.54 0.31 3.72
C GLN A 35 -11.71 1.61 2.93
N TRP A 36 -11.24 2.73 3.48
CA TRP A 36 -11.22 4.01 2.76
C TRP A 36 -10.45 3.92 1.45
N GLY A 37 -9.30 3.22 1.44
CA GLY A 37 -8.53 3.00 0.22
C GLY A 37 -9.31 2.20 -0.84
N LYS A 38 -10.11 1.21 -0.44
CA LYS A 38 -10.99 0.48 -1.36
C LYS A 38 -12.10 1.37 -1.89
N ASP A 39 -12.70 2.22 -1.08
CA ASP A 39 -13.82 3.07 -1.50
C ASP A 39 -13.35 4.24 -2.37
N ALA A 40 -12.23 4.87 -2.00
CA ALA A 40 -11.63 5.98 -2.73
C ALA A 40 -11.00 5.55 -4.07
N PHE A 41 -10.37 4.36 -4.13
CA PHE A 41 -9.55 3.94 -5.28
C PHE A 41 -10.01 2.64 -5.96
N GLY A 42 -10.87 1.83 -5.33
CA GLY A 42 -11.35 0.56 -5.88
C GLY A 42 -12.39 0.72 -7.00
N SER A 43 -13.00 1.90 -7.14
CA SER A 43 -14.09 2.12 -8.09
C SER A 43 -13.67 2.71 -9.44
N PHE A 44 -12.37 2.87 -9.73
CA PHE A 44 -11.92 3.51 -10.98
C PHE A 44 -12.54 2.89 -12.24
N ALA A 45 -12.61 1.56 -12.32
CA ALA A 45 -13.22 0.87 -13.46
C ALA A 45 -14.72 1.22 -13.61
N SER A 46 -15.46 1.28 -12.51
CA SER A 46 -16.88 1.65 -12.50
C SER A 46 -17.08 3.12 -12.87
N ARG A 47 -16.29 4.04 -12.29
CA ARG A 47 -16.31 5.48 -12.59
C ARG A 47 -15.99 5.76 -14.06
N ILE A 48 -14.95 5.12 -14.60
CA ILE A 48 -14.58 5.21 -16.04
C ILE A 48 -15.72 4.66 -16.91
N LYS A 49 -16.31 3.52 -16.54
CA LYS A 49 -17.45 2.93 -17.27
C LYS A 49 -18.66 3.89 -17.28
N SER A 50 -18.92 4.56 -16.16
CA SER A 50 -20.01 5.54 -16.06
C SER A 50 -19.77 6.77 -16.92
N CYS A 51 -18.57 7.37 -16.86
CA CYS A 51 -18.23 8.53 -17.68
C CYS A 51 -18.31 8.20 -19.18
N ASN A 52 -17.83 7.03 -19.59
CA ASN A 52 -17.93 6.57 -20.98
C ASN A 52 -19.39 6.38 -21.45
N ARG A 53 -20.29 5.98 -20.55
CA ARG A 53 -21.71 5.84 -20.85
C ARG A 53 -22.38 7.21 -21.05
N GLU A 54 -22.10 8.18 -20.17
CA GLU A 54 -22.61 9.55 -20.33
C GLU A 54 -22.06 10.22 -21.60
N LEU A 55 -20.78 10.03 -21.91
CA LEU A 55 -20.20 10.50 -23.18
C LEU A 55 -20.93 9.92 -24.40
N LYS A 56 -21.25 8.63 -24.39
CA LYS A 56 -22.04 8.00 -25.47
C LYS A 56 -23.46 8.58 -25.54
N ARG A 57 -24.09 8.83 -24.39
CA ARG A 57 -25.45 9.37 -24.28
C ARG A 57 -25.56 10.76 -24.91
N TYR A 58 -24.57 11.63 -24.67
CA TYR A 58 -24.63 13.01 -25.14
C TYR A 58 -23.93 13.26 -26.49
N LYS A 59 -23.18 12.29 -27.04
CA LYS A 59 -22.44 12.43 -28.31
C LYS A 59 -23.30 12.87 -29.50
N SER A 60 -24.54 12.42 -29.55
CA SER A 60 -25.46 12.70 -30.66
C SER A 60 -26.39 13.89 -30.40
N ARG A 61 -26.42 14.43 -29.17
CA ARG A 61 -27.16 15.64 -28.87
C ARG A 61 -26.51 16.83 -29.57
N ARG A 62 -27.33 17.79 -29.99
CA ARG A 62 -26.90 18.99 -30.73
C ARG A 62 -27.33 20.28 -30.03
N ASP A 63 -28.22 20.17 -29.05
CA ASP A 63 -28.61 21.25 -28.16
C ASP A 63 -27.46 21.65 -27.21
N GLU A 64 -27.50 22.88 -26.73
CA GLU A 64 -26.42 23.47 -25.94
C GLU A 64 -26.22 22.77 -24.59
N GLU A 65 -27.32 22.34 -23.96
CA GLU A 65 -27.29 21.54 -22.74
C GLU A 65 -26.57 20.19 -22.97
N GLY A 66 -26.89 19.50 -24.07
CA GLY A 66 -26.22 18.25 -24.45
C GLY A 66 -24.72 18.42 -24.70
N LYS A 67 -24.29 19.54 -25.29
CA LYS A 67 -22.86 19.85 -25.45
C LYS A 67 -22.17 20.08 -24.11
N GLN A 68 -22.82 20.81 -23.20
CA GLN A 68 -22.29 21.08 -21.87
C GLN A 68 -22.13 19.79 -21.06
N LEU A 69 -23.17 18.95 -21.01
CA LEU A 69 -23.13 17.64 -20.35
C LEU A 69 -22.07 16.71 -20.95
N PHE A 70 -21.85 16.75 -22.26
CA PHE A 70 -20.77 16.01 -22.91
C PHE A 70 -19.39 16.49 -22.45
N TYR A 71 -19.19 17.81 -22.37
CA TYR A 71 -17.94 18.40 -21.90
C TYR A 71 -17.66 18.03 -20.44
N ASP A 72 -18.67 18.12 -19.58
CA ASP A 72 -18.55 17.77 -18.16
C ASP A 72 -18.22 16.28 -17.96
N ALA A 73 -18.88 15.39 -18.69
CA ALA A 73 -18.56 13.96 -18.68
C ALA A 73 -17.13 13.68 -19.18
N LYS A 74 -16.64 14.44 -20.17
CA LYS A 74 -15.26 14.33 -20.67
C LYS A 74 -14.25 14.80 -19.64
N LYS A 75 -14.53 15.91 -18.95
CA LYS A 75 -13.70 16.47 -17.89
C LYS A 75 -13.58 15.50 -16.71
N GLU A 76 -14.70 14.92 -16.28
CA GLU A 76 -14.70 13.92 -15.20
C GLU A 76 -13.93 12.65 -15.62
N LEU A 77 -14.10 12.16 -16.85
CA LEU A 77 -13.31 11.02 -17.34
C LEU A 77 -11.80 11.28 -17.24
N PHE A 78 -11.35 12.47 -17.64
CA PHE A 78 -9.94 12.83 -17.57
C PHE A 78 -9.44 12.90 -16.11
N ALA A 79 -10.26 13.46 -15.20
CA ALA A 79 -9.95 13.51 -13.78
C ALA A 79 -9.79 12.09 -13.18
N VAL A 80 -10.72 11.18 -13.47
CA VAL A 80 -10.67 9.79 -12.99
C VAL A 80 -9.43 9.06 -13.53
N LEU A 81 -9.07 9.27 -14.80
CA LEU A 81 -7.88 8.67 -15.41
C LEU A 81 -6.59 9.16 -14.74
N ASN A 82 -6.46 10.47 -14.49
CA ASN A 82 -5.30 11.04 -13.78
C ASN A 82 -5.18 10.53 -12.34
N GLN A 83 -6.30 10.38 -11.63
CA GLN A 83 -6.31 9.78 -10.29
C GLN A 83 -5.82 8.34 -10.33
N ARG A 84 -6.31 7.55 -11.29
CA ARG A 84 -5.90 6.15 -11.50
C ARG A 84 -4.41 6.06 -11.82
N GLU A 85 -3.89 6.91 -12.69
CA GLU A 85 -2.47 6.97 -13.03
C GLU A 85 -1.61 7.29 -11.81
N THR A 86 -1.97 8.34 -11.06
CA THR A 86 -1.28 8.71 -9.82
C THR A 86 -1.25 7.56 -8.81
N PHE A 87 -2.39 6.89 -8.62
CA PHE A 87 -2.51 5.72 -7.76
C PHE A 87 -1.54 4.58 -8.17
N TRP A 88 -1.48 4.24 -9.46
CA TRP A 88 -0.57 3.19 -9.93
C TRP A 88 0.90 3.60 -9.87
N LYS A 89 1.20 4.88 -10.10
CA LYS A 89 2.56 5.44 -9.95
C LYS A 89 3.06 5.34 -8.51
N GLN A 90 2.21 5.65 -7.53
CA GLN A 90 2.56 5.48 -6.11
C GLN A 90 2.83 4.01 -5.77
N ARG A 91 1.96 3.08 -6.19
CA ARG A 91 2.10 1.66 -5.88
C ARG A 91 3.27 0.96 -6.58
N SER A 92 3.66 1.41 -7.78
CA SER A 92 4.83 0.87 -8.46
C SER A 92 6.15 1.29 -7.81
N LYS A 93 6.14 2.25 -6.87
CA LYS A 93 7.33 2.89 -6.28
C LYS A 93 8.32 3.43 -7.32
N GLN A 94 7.86 3.76 -8.53
CA GLN A 94 8.70 4.41 -9.54
C GLN A 94 8.75 5.91 -9.29
N LEU A 95 9.75 6.34 -8.52
CA LEU A 95 10.05 7.76 -8.28
C LEU A 95 10.74 8.44 -9.48
N TRP A 96 11.28 7.66 -10.43
CA TRP A 96 12.26 8.10 -11.44
C TRP A 96 11.77 7.97 -12.90
N LEU A 97 10.56 8.43 -13.21
CA LEU A 97 10.19 8.71 -14.60
C LEU A 97 10.02 10.22 -14.75
N LYS A 98 11.18 10.86 -14.91
CA LYS A 98 11.35 12.09 -15.67
C LYS A 98 11.03 11.72 -17.12
N GLU A 99 10.27 12.54 -17.83
CA GLU A 99 9.78 12.30 -19.22
C GLU A 99 8.57 11.35 -19.30
N GLY A 100 7.42 11.91 -19.67
CA GLY A 100 6.11 11.29 -19.56
C GLY A 100 5.82 10.16 -20.55
N ASP A 101 4.94 9.25 -20.13
CA ASP A 101 3.90 8.63 -20.96
C ASP A 101 2.82 8.00 -20.05
N GLN A 102 1.54 8.10 -20.45
CA GLN A 102 0.32 7.60 -19.81
C GLN A 102 0.21 6.07 -19.85
N ASN A 103 1.32 5.34 -19.73
CA ASN A 103 1.35 3.92 -20.05
C ASN A 103 0.93 3.06 -18.85
N SER A 104 -0.36 3.10 -18.52
CA SER A 104 -0.98 2.31 -17.45
C SER A 104 -0.59 0.82 -17.56
N LYS A 105 -0.48 0.27 -18.78
CA LYS A 105 -0.08 -1.13 -19.02
C LYS A 105 1.34 -1.43 -18.53
N PHE A 106 2.28 -0.51 -18.75
CA PHE A 106 3.65 -0.63 -18.24
C PHE A 106 3.66 -0.62 -16.72
N PHE A 107 2.95 0.33 -16.08
CA PHE A 107 2.86 0.38 -14.62
C PHE A 107 2.18 -0.84 -14.01
N HIS A 108 1.10 -1.33 -14.63
CA HIS A 108 0.44 -2.57 -14.23
C HIS A 108 1.37 -3.78 -14.35
N SER A 109 2.13 -3.87 -15.43
CA SER A 109 3.13 -4.93 -15.62
C SER A 109 4.20 -4.87 -14.53
N LYS A 110 4.81 -3.71 -14.28
CA LYS A 110 5.81 -3.52 -13.22
C LYS A 110 5.25 -3.83 -11.82
N ALA A 111 4.05 -3.36 -11.50
CA ALA A 111 3.38 -3.65 -10.23
C ALA A 111 3.08 -5.15 -10.08
N SER A 112 2.66 -5.82 -11.16
CA SER A 112 2.37 -7.26 -11.16
C SER A 112 3.65 -8.08 -11.00
N THR A 113 4.74 -7.71 -11.69
CA THR A 113 6.05 -8.33 -11.52
C THR A 113 6.55 -8.16 -10.09
N ARG A 114 6.46 -6.95 -9.52
CA ARG A 114 6.86 -6.72 -8.13
C ARG A 114 6.01 -7.54 -7.15
N ARG A 115 4.69 -7.62 -7.37
CA ARG A 115 3.80 -8.45 -6.56
C ARG A 115 4.22 -9.91 -6.63
N ARG A 116 4.53 -10.43 -7.82
CA ARG A 116 5.00 -11.81 -8.01
C ARG A 116 6.34 -12.06 -7.31
N ASN A 117 7.29 -11.14 -7.44
CA ASN A 117 8.62 -11.27 -6.83
C ASN A 117 8.58 -11.16 -5.30
N ASN A 118 7.67 -10.36 -4.76
CA ASN A 118 7.52 -10.16 -3.31
C ASN A 118 6.51 -11.12 -2.67
N GLN A 119 5.89 -12.00 -3.45
CA GLN A 119 5.00 -13.01 -2.91
C GLN A 119 5.85 -14.10 -2.26
N ILE A 120 5.67 -14.28 -0.96
CA ILE A 120 6.23 -15.42 -0.24
C ILE A 120 5.40 -16.64 -0.65
N PHE A 121 6.01 -17.62 -1.32
CA PHE A 121 5.33 -18.86 -1.76
C PHE A 121 5.55 -20.03 -0.81
N CYS A 122 6.77 -20.12 -0.29
CA CYS A 122 7.19 -21.06 0.72
C CYS A 122 8.33 -20.45 1.53
N LEU A 123 8.50 -20.95 2.74
CA LEU A 123 9.64 -20.70 3.61
C LEU A 123 10.14 -22.05 4.10
N LYS A 124 11.39 -22.10 4.57
CA LYS A 124 11.90 -23.28 5.26
C LYS A 124 11.70 -23.10 6.76
N ASP A 125 11.26 -24.16 7.43
CA ASP A 125 11.29 -24.24 8.89
C ASP A 125 12.73 -24.52 9.39
N ASP A 126 12.90 -24.52 10.72
CA ASP A 126 14.18 -24.77 11.38
C ASP A 126 14.71 -26.20 11.17
N GLU A 127 13.82 -27.13 10.82
CA GLU A 127 14.13 -28.52 10.48
C GLU A 127 14.53 -28.68 9.00
N GLY A 128 14.43 -27.60 8.21
CA GLY A 128 14.79 -27.54 6.80
C GLY A 128 13.69 -27.95 5.83
N ASN A 129 12.48 -28.24 6.30
CA ASN A 129 11.32 -28.58 5.49
C ASN A 129 10.73 -27.34 4.84
N LEU A 130 10.23 -27.48 3.61
CA LEU A 130 9.53 -26.41 2.91
C LEU A 130 8.07 -26.35 3.33
N CYS A 131 7.68 -25.23 3.93
CA CYS A 131 6.30 -24.93 4.32
C CYS A 131 5.67 -23.98 3.30
N HIS A 132 4.40 -24.20 3.00
CA HIS A 132 3.53 -23.38 2.15
C HIS A 132 2.37 -22.80 2.98
N TRP A 133 1.60 -21.87 2.40
CA TRP A 133 0.46 -21.23 3.09
C TRP A 133 -0.60 -22.21 3.58
N ASP A 134 -0.78 -23.33 2.90
CA ASP A 134 -1.70 -24.42 3.25
C ASP A 134 -1.06 -25.48 4.17
N SER A 135 0.24 -25.35 4.46
CA SER A 135 1.02 -26.35 5.20
C SER A 135 1.80 -25.74 6.38
N GLY A 136 1.34 -24.62 6.95
CA GLY A 136 1.89 -24.06 8.19
C GLY A 136 2.94 -22.96 8.03
N LEU A 137 3.06 -22.32 6.86
CA LEU A 137 3.98 -21.20 6.66
C LEU A 137 3.69 -19.99 7.58
N ASP A 138 2.43 -19.82 7.98
CA ASP A 138 2.03 -18.84 9.00
C ASP A 138 2.74 -19.10 10.34
N ASN A 139 2.80 -20.35 10.79
CA ASN A 139 3.51 -20.71 12.03
C ASN A 139 5.01 -20.44 11.90
N VAL A 140 5.64 -20.80 10.78
CA VAL A 140 7.07 -20.52 10.55
C VAL A 140 7.40 -19.03 10.69
N ILE A 141 6.53 -18.15 10.17
CA ILE A 141 6.71 -16.70 10.30
C ILE A 141 6.54 -16.26 11.75
N VAL A 142 5.50 -16.75 12.42
CA VAL A 142 5.20 -16.40 13.82
C VAL A 142 6.34 -16.85 14.74
N ASP A 143 6.80 -18.08 14.59
CA ASP A 143 7.87 -18.66 15.41
C ASP A 143 9.18 -17.90 15.22
N PHE A 144 9.55 -17.62 13.96
CA PHE A 144 10.75 -16.85 13.65
C PHE A 144 10.75 -15.48 14.33
N TYR A 145 9.67 -14.71 14.20
CA TYR A 145 9.61 -13.37 14.79
C TYR A 145 9.42 -13.41 16.31
N SER A 146 8.70 -14.40 16.84
CA SER A 146 8.57 -14.61 18.28
C SER A 146 9.95 -14.87 18.89
N ASN A 147 10.75 -15.74 18.28
CA ASN A 147 12.12 -15.99 18.71
C ASN A 147 13.02 -14.76 18.56
N LEU A 148 12.94 -14.05 17.42
CA LEU A 148 13.72 -12.85 17.16
C LEU A 148 13.48 -11.73 18.20
N PHE A 149 12.24 -11.60 18.66
CA PHE A 149 11.84 -10.59 19.65
C PHE A 149 11.77 -11.11 21.08
N THR A 150 12.08 -12.40 21.29
CA THR A 150 12.25 -12.94 22.64
C THR A 150 13.60 -12.46 23.17
N ALA A 151 13.58 -11.71 24.27
CA ALA A 151 14.80 -11.31 24.93
C ALA A 151 15.49 -12.57 25.50
N GLU A 152 16.68 -12.90 25.00
CA GLU A 152 17.56 -13.81 25.72
C GLU A 152 17.98 -13.15 27.04
N SER A 153 18.23 -13.95 28.08
CA SER A 153 18.81 -13.46 29.33
C SER A 153 20.26 -13.07 29.09
N THR A 154 20.49 -11.98 28.37
CA THR A 154 21.81 -11.41 28.18
C THR A 154 22.19 -10.75 29.49
N THR A 155 23.24 -11.25 30.15
CA THR A 155 23.85 -10.51 31.24
C THR A 155 24.46 -9.25 30.63
N TRP A 156 24.32 -8.13 31.33
CA TRP A 156 24.88 -6.83 30.93
C TRP A 156 26.41 -6.91 30.68
N GLU A 157 27.06 -7.95 31.21
CA GLU A 157 28.46 -8.31 31.03
C GLU A 157 28.80 -8.58 29.56
N ASP A 158 28.00 -9.35 28.82
CA ASP A 158 28.28 -9.69 27.41
C ASP A 158 28.14 -8.46 26.48
N VAL A 159 27.20 -7.57 26.80
CA VAL A 159 26.98 -6.31 26.08
C VAL A 159 28.15 -5.34 26.31
N LEU A 160 28.67 -5.28 27.53
CA LEU A 160 29.86 -4.49 27.84
C LEU A 160 31.11 -5.05 27.16
N ASP A 161 31.28 -6.36 27.13
CA ASP A 161 32.45 -6.98 26.52
C ASP A 161 32.49 -6.72 25.00
N CYS A 162 31.34 -6.78 24.33
CA CYS A 162 31.20 -6.39 22.93
C CYS A 162 31.51 -4.89 22.70
N ALA A 163 30.99 -4.01 23.56
CA ALA A 163 31.22 -2.56 23.46
C ALA A 163 32.70 -2.20 23.70
N ILE A 164 33.36 -2.84 24.67
CA ILE A 164 34.77 -2.64 25.00
C ILE A 164 35.66 -3.14 23.86
N GLN A 165 35.39 -4.32 23.29
CA GLN A 165 36.15 -4.84 22.15
C GLN A 165 36.07 -3.92 20.93
N GLN A 166 34.91 -3.32 20.69
CA GLN A 166 34.71 -2.42 19.55
C GLN A 166 35.40 -1.06 19.77
N PHE A 167 35.48 -0.60 21.01
CA PHE A 167 36.22 0.62 21.38
C PHE A 167 37.74 0.43 21.29
N VAL A 168 38.26 -0.71 21.77
CA VAL A 168 39.70 -1.04 21.72
C VAL A 168 40.17 -1.23 20.27
N ARG A 169 39.35 -1.84 19.40
CA ARG A 169 39.64 -1.95 17.95
C ARG A 169 39.59 -0.63 17.18
N SER A 170 39.01 0.43 17.75
CA SER A 170 38.92 1.73 17.09
C SER A 170 40.01 2.71 17.54
N ILE A 171 40.73 2.39 18.62
CA ILE A 171 41.80 3.22 19.20
C ILE A 171 43.21 2.67 18.86
N MET A 172 43.31 1.41 18.46
CA MET A 172 44.53 0.78 17.94
C MET A 172 44.48 0.67 16.41
#